data_AF-A0A8I6XBD3-F1
#
_entry.id   AF-A0A8I6XBD3-F1
#
_cell.length_a   1.000
_cell.length_b   1.000
_cell.length_c   1.000
_cell.angle_alpha   90.00
_cell.angle_beta   90.00
_cell.angle_gamma   90.00
#
_symmetry.space_group_name_H-M   'P 1'
#
loop_
_entity.id
_entity.type
_entity.pdbx_description
1 polymer ?
#
loop_
_entity_poly.entity_id
_entity_poly.type
_entity_poly.pdbx_seq_one_letter_code
_entity_poly.pdbx_strand_id
1 'polypeptide(L)'
;MEPEEAAAAQAKGDLLRNFERILHDDPLIDEVGFLHPTQFHSLLVDSANKSAFQYFWCTDHKLAISSDILPELYRAARRAHSDTALNRPSSSPSASAAALIMMHSKALLILCPDLLTAWNSRKMVLSTNFNLSHLKDELRLCALILSYSPKNESTWSHRRWVIKRLAQRLQDMPELIDKESLLVKNIAEKSKMNYRAWRHRCWLIPYMKIKQVLDELNKSKKWTELHVADNCCFHYRRSLLLALLDGAANGKVSLTCQSEAHLMWKTLPRERVVVEPSSVPLTVVGTTLAQL
;
A
#
# COMPACT_ATOMS: atom_id res chain seq x y z
N MET A 1 -44.44 11.03 6.48
CA MET A 1 -43.08 10.50 6.74
C MET A 1 -43.14 9.98 8.16
N GLU A 2 -43.23 8.66 8.30
CA GLU A 2 -43.48 8.01 9.59
C GLU A 2 -42.32 8.32 10.56
N PRO A 3 -42.59 8.52 11.87
CA PRO A 3 -41.56 8.81 12.88
C PRO A 3 -40.47 7.72 12.98
N GLU A 4 -40.78 6.49 12.55
CA GLU A 4 -39.85 5.36 12.52
C GLU A 4 -38.80 5.48 11.38
N GLU A 5 -39.18 6.02 10.21
CA GLU A 5 -38.26 6.32 9.11
C GLU A 5 -37.31 7.48 9.45
N ALA A 6 -37.81 8.48 10.18
CA ALA A 6 -37.01 9.61 10.66
C ALA A 6 -36.00 9.17 11.74
N ALA A 7 -36.40 8.30 12.66
CA ALA A 7 -35.52 7.72 13.67
C ALA A 7 -34.45 6.80 13.04
N ALA A 8 -34.80 5.99 12.05
CA ALA A 8 -33.85 5.18 11.30
C ALA A 8 -32.88 6.05 10.47
N ALA A 9 -33.33 7.17 9.90
CA ALA A 9 -32.47 8.12 9.20
C ALA A 9 -31.52 8.87 10.14
N GLN A 10 -31.98 9.23 11.35
CA GLN A 10 -31.17 9.83 12.41
C GLN A 10 -30.07 8.86 12.89
N ALA A 11 -30.43 7.60 13.18
CA ALA A 11 -29.49 6.54 13.56
C ALA A 11 -28.45 6.25 12.47
N LYS A 12 -28.80 6.42 11.19
CA LYS A 12 -27.89 6.29 10.04
C LYS A 12 -26.90 7.45 9.92
N GLY A 13 -27.31 8.67 10.29
CA GLY A 13 -26.42 9.83 10.40
C GLY A 13 -25.37 9.66 11.51
N ASP A 14 -25.74 8.94 12.57
CA ASP A 14 -24.83 8.61 13.68
C ASP A 14 -23.77 7.56 13.30
N LEU A 15 -24.02 6.69 12.30
CA LEU A 15 -23.06 5.67 11.88
C LEU A 15 -21.72 6.26 11.40
N LEU A 16 -21.78 7.24 10.48
CA LEU A 16 -20.56 7.88 9.97
C LEU A 16 -19.84 8.65 11.08
N ARG A 17 -20.58 9.39 11.90
CA ARG A 17 -20.01 10.15 13.02
C ARG A 17 -19.32 9.24 14.03
N ASN A 18 -19.93 8.10 14.34
CA ASN A 18 -19.34 7.09 15.23
C ASN A 18 -18.09 6.49 14.63
N PHE A 19 -18.11 6.15 13.34
CA PHE A 19 -16.94 5.63 12.64
C PHE A 19 -15.79 6.65 12.62
N GLU A 20 -16.07 7.90 12.27
CA GLU A 20 -15.07 8.98 12.25
C GLU A 20 -14.51 9.27 13.64
N ARG A 21 -15.36 9.23 14.68
CA ARG A 21 -14.93 9.34 16.07
C ARG A 21 -13.98 8.21 16.46
N ILE A 22 -14.30 6.95 16.14
CA ILE A 22 -13.40 5.81 16.40
C ILE A 22 -12.03 6.03 15.72
N LEU A 23 -12.03 6.44 14.46
CA LEU A 23 -10.80 6.70 13.69
C LEU A 23 -10.01 7.92 14.18
N HIS A 24 -10.67 8.84 14.90
CA HIS A 24 -10.06 10.02 15.50
C HIS A 24 -9.47 9.68 16.87
N ASP A 25 -10.24 8.97 17.70
CA ASP A 25 -9.89 8.63 19.08
C ASP A 25 -8.76 7.58 19.13
N ASP A 26 -8.72 6.66 18.16
CA ASP A 26 -7.59 5.74 17.97
C ASP A 26 -6.89 6.00 16.61
N PRO A 27 -5.87 6.86 16.59
CA PRO A 27 -5.09 7.12 15.37
C PRO A 27 -4.10 6.00 15.03
N LEU A 28 -3.92 5.00 15.91
CA LEU A 28 -2.94 3.93 15.77
C LEU A 28 -3.52 2.64 15.19
N ILE A 29 -4.82 2.63 14.85
CA ILE A 29 -5.48 1.49 14.18
C ILE A 29 -4.62 1.00 13.01
N ASP A 30 -4.19 -0.26 13.08
CA ASP A 30 -3.23 -0.87 12.16
C ASP A 30 -3.85 -2.01 11.32
N GLU A 31 -5.08 -2.43 11.65
CA GLU A 31 -5.83 -3.47 10.96
C GLU A 31 -7.34 -3.18 10.97
N VAL A 32 -7.99 -3.42 9.82
CA VAL A 32 -9.45 -3.36 9.71
C VAL A 32 -10.00 -4.69 9.19
N GLY A 33 -10.98 -5.24 9.90
CA GLY A 33 -11.74 -6.42 9.51
C GLY A 33 -13.19 -6.08 9.15
N PHE A 34 -13.68 -6.64 8.05
CA PHE A 34 -15.08 -6.57 7.65
C PHE A 34 -15.73 -7.92 7.95
N LEU A 35 -16.54 -7.99 9.01
CA LEU A 35 -17.04 -9.26 9.54
C LEU A 35 -18.50 -9.46 9.19
N HIS A 36 -18.86 -10.70 8.81
CA HIS A 36 -20.25 -11.09 8.70
C HIS A 36 -20.94 -10.98 10.08
N PRO A 37 -22.24 -10.66 10.19
CA PRO A 37 -22.89 -10.37 11.47
C PRO A 37 -22.79 -11.52 12.47
N THR A 38 -22.79 -12.76 11.98
CA THR A 38 -22.60 -13.95 12.82
C THR A 38 -21.20 -13.99 13.46
N GLN A 39 -20.15 -13.67 12.70
CA GLN A 39 -18.77 -13.58 13.22
C GLN A 39 -18.62 -12.39 14.17
N PHE A 40 -19.24 -11.27 13.82
CA PHE A 40 -19.23 -10.06 14.63
C PHE A 40 -19.92 -10.28 15.98
N HIS A 41 -21.05 -11.00 16.01
CA HIS A 41 -21.75 -11.34 17.24
C HIS A 41 -20.90 -12.22 18.17
N SER A 42 -20.24 -13.25 17.65
CA SER A 42 -19.33 -14.09 18.45
C SER A 42 -18.22 -13.26 19.09
N LEU A 43 -17.64 -12.33 18.33
CA LEU A 43 -16.58 -11.44 18.80
C LEU A 43 -17.05 -10.49 19.92
N LEU A 44 -18.32 -10.07 19.89
CA LEU A 44 -18.91 -9.25 20.97
C LEU A 44 -19.21 -10.06 22.24
N VAL A 45 -19.61 -11.32 22.11
CA VAL A 45 -19.92 -12.21 23.25
C VAL A 45 -18.68 -12.42 24.14
N ASP A 46 -17.50 -12.51 23.52
CA ASP A 46 -16.23 -12.66 24.22
C ASP A 46 -15.70 -11.33 24.80
N SER A 47 -16.31 -10.20 24.47
CA SER A 47 -15.89 -8.88 24.94
C SER A 47 -16.64 -8.45 26.21
N ALA A 48 -15.90 -8.07 27.25
CA ALA A 48 -16.47 -7.64 28.54
C ALA A 48 -17.26 -6.31 28.47
N ASN A 49 -17.16 -5.57 27.36
CA ASN A 49 -17.81 -4.28 27.14
C ASN A 49 -19.00 -4.43 26.18
N LYS A 50 -20.17 -4.79 26.74
CA LYS A 50 -21.43 -4.98 26.00
C LYS A 50 -22.05 -3.71 25.40
N SER A 51 -21.44 -2.52 25.53
CA SER A 51 -22.19 -1.26 25.40
C SER A 51 -21.60 -0.14 24.53
N ALA A 52 -20.61 -0.37 23.66
CA ALA A 52 -20.05 0.76 22.90
C ALA A 52 -20.62 0.94 21.48
N PHE A 53 -20.69 -0.09 20.63
CA PHE A 53 -21.24 0.08 19.28
C PHE A 53 -21.81 -1.23 18.74
N GLN A 54 -23.09 -1.23 18.33
CA GLN A 54 -23.77 -2.39 17.76
C GLN A 54 -23.07 -2.94 16.51
N TYR A 55 -22.28 -2.11 15.82
CA TYR A 55 -21.71 -2.42 14.50
C TYR A 55 -20.20 -2.17 14.36
N PHE A 56 -19.56 -1.63 15.41
CA PHE A 56 -18.12 -1.37 15.44
C PHE A 56 -17.50 -2.03 16.67
N TRP A 57 -16.33 -2.63 16.52
CA TRP A 57 -15.55 -3.12 17.64
C TRP A 57 -14.12 -2.63 17.46
N CYS A 58 -13.57 -1.97 18.47
CA CYS A 58 -12.22 -1.40 18.41
C CYS A 58 -11.49 -1.73 19.71
N THR A 59 -10.44 -2.55 19.63
CA THR A 59 -9.60 -2.93 20.79
C THR A 59 -8.20 -3.26 20.27
N ASP A 60 -7.16 -2.90 21.03
CA ASP A 60 -5.76 -3.15 20.66
C ASP A 60 -5.37 -2.66 19.25
N HIS A 61 -5.89 -1.50 18.86
CA HIS A 61 -5.69 -0.91 17.52
C HIS A 61 -6.23 -1.76 16.36
N LYS A 62 -7.12 -2.72 16.65
CA LYS A 62 -7.84 -3.53 15.68
C LYS A 62 -9.28 -3.06 15.58
N LEU A 63 -9.72 -2.72 14.37
CA LEU A 63 -11.09 -2.29 14.11
C LEU A 63 -11.85 -3.36 13.32
N ALA A 64 -12.92 -3.90 13.90
CA ALA A 64 -13.89 -4.71 13.17
C ALA A 64 -15.16 -3.90 12.87
N ILE A 65 -15.68 -4.06 11.66
CA ILE A 65 -16.91 -3.42 11.17
C ILE A 65 -17.87 -4.51 10.71
N SER A 66 -19.10 -4.49 11.23
CA SER A 66 -20.15 -5.41 10.75
C SER A 66 -20.48 -5.12 9.29
N SER A 67 -20.59 -6.17 8.47
CA SER A 67 -20.92 -6.04 7.05
C SER A 67 -22.32 -5.47 6.81
N ASP A 68 -23.23 -5.56 7.78
CA ASP A 68 -24.61 -5.06 7.68
C ASP A 68 -24.68 -3.57 7.35
N ILE A 69 -23.77 -2.79 7.92
CA ILE A 69 -23.79 -1.34 7.79
C ILE A 69 -22.95 -0.83 6.62
N LEU A 70 -22.17 -1.68 5.95
CA LEU A 70 -21.21 -1.23 4.93
C LEU A 70 -21.85 -0.45 3.78
N PRO A 71 -22.99 -0.88 3.19
CA PRO A 71 -23.60 -0.11 2.12
C PRO A 71 -24.05 1.28 2.58
N GLU A 72 -24.59 1.39 3.79
CA GLU A 72 -25.10 2.66 4.32
C GLU A 72 -23.96 3.58 4.77
N LEU A 73 -22.98 3.03 5.49
CA LEU A 73 -21.79 3.74 5.93
C LEU A 73 -20.98 4.27 4.73
N TYR A 74 -20.80 3.47 3.68
CA TYR A 74 -20.17 3.91 2.43
C TYR A 74 -20.94 5.06 1.78
N ARG A 75 -22.28 4.96 1.64
CA ARG A 75 -23.10 6.03 1.06
C ARG A 75 -23.04 7.31 1.90
N ALA A 76 -22.97 7.21 3.23
CA ALA A 76 -22.82 8.35 4.12
C ALA A 76 -21.45 9.00 3.95
N ALA A 77 -20.35 8.22 4.03
CA ALA A 77 -18.99 8.72 3.86
C ALA A 77 -18.78 9.38 2.49
N ARG A 78 -19.33 8.78 1.42
CA ARG A 78 -19.26 9.33 0.07
C ARG A 78 -20.01 10.66 -0.07
N ARG A 79 -21.21 10.77 0.53
CA ARG A 79 -21.97 12.03 0.53
C ARG A 79 -21.21 13.13 1.28
N ALA A 80 -20.77 12.85 2.51
CA ALA A 80 -20.03 13.82 3.31
C ALA A 80 -18.74 14.31 2.62
N HIS A 81 -17.99 13.41 1.98
CA HIS A 81 -16.82 13.77 1.19
C HIS A 81 -17.18 14.64 -0.03
N SER A 82 -18.20 14.26 -0.80
CA SER A 82 -18.67 15.03 -1.96
C SER A 82 -19.18 16.42 -1.58
N ASP A 83 -20.01 16.53 -0.54
CA ASP A 83 -20.60 17.79 -0.10
C ASP A 83 -19.50 18.77 0.34
N THR A 84 -18.50 18.27 1.07
CA THR A 84 -17.33 19.07 1.47
C THR A 84 -16.47 19.44 0.26
N ALA A 85 -16.35 18.56 -0.73
CA ALA A 85 -15.56 18.80 -1.93
C ALA A 85 -16.21 19.80 -2.90
N LEU A 86 -17.55 19.83 -2.96
CA LEU A 86 -18.38 20.68 -3.82
C LEU A 86 -18.62 22.08 -3.24
N ASN A 87 -18.82 22.21 -1.93
CA ASN A 87 -19.03 23.50 -1.25
C ASN A 87 -17.73 24.29 -1.06
N ARG A 88 -16.75 24.06 -1.92
CA ARG A 88 -15.43 24.66 -1.81
C ARG A 88 -15.42 26.03 -2.50
N PRO A 89 -15.00 27.10 -1.81
CA PRO A 89 -14.68 28.34 -2.53
C PRO A 89 -13.54 28.07 -3.53
N SER A 90 -13.51 28.81 -4.63
CA SER A 90 -12.54 28.69 -5.73
C SER A 90 -11.08 28.99 -5.35
N SER A 91 -10.84 29.38 -4.09
CA SER A 91 -9.53 29.60 -3.49
C SER A 91 -9.04 28.40 -2.66
N SER A 92 -7.80 28.48 -2.17
CA SER A 92 -7.21 27.51 -1.23
C SER A 92 -8.20 27.09 -0.13
N PRO A 93 -8.34 25.80 0.21
CA PRO A 93 -9.28 25.38 1.24
C PRO A 93 -8.93 26.03 2.59
N SER A 94 -9.95 26.53 3.29
CA SER A 94 -9.79 26.98 4.68
C SER A 94 -9.30 25.83 5.56
N ALA A 95 -8.65 26.14 6.70
CA ALA A 95 -8.14 25.11 7.61
C ALA A 95 -9.24 24.13 8.09
N SER A 96 -10.44 24.65 8.35
CA SER A 96 -11.61 23.83 8.72
C SER A 96 -12.08 22.93 7.58
N ALA A 97 -12.20 23.45 6.35
CA ALA A 97 -12.58 22.64 5.19
C ALA A 97 -11.53 21.56 4.88
N ALA A 98 -10.24 21.89 5.01
CA ALA A 98 -9.15 20.94 4.85
C ALA A 98 -9.23 19.77 5.86
N ALA A 99 -9.53 20.07 7.13
CA ALA A 99 -9.70 19.04 8.17
C ALA A 99 -10.88 18.11 7.86
N LEU A 100 -12.04 18.66 7.47
CA LEU A 100 -13.21 17.86 7.08
C LEU A 100 -12.92 16.97 5.86
N ILE A 101 -12.23 17.51 4.84
CA ILE A 101 -11.81 16.72 3.67
C ILE A 101 -10.94 15.53 4.12
N MET A 102 -9.96 15.77 5.00
CA MET A 102 -9.05 14.71 5.48
C MET A 102 -9.79 13.67 6.34
N MET A 103 -10.77 14.08 7.14
CA MET A 103 -11.59 13.19 7.96
C MET A 103 -12.51 12.31 7.10
N HIS A 104 -13.38 12.92 6.28
CA HIS A 104 -14.34 12.20 5.46
C HIS A 104 -13.65 11.30 4.42
N SER A 105 -12.54 11.75 3.82
CA SER A 105 -11.77 10.92 2.89
C SER A 105 -11.04 9.76 3.58
N LYS A 106 -10.62 9.89 4.85
CA LYS A 106 -10.03 8.78 5.62
C LYS A 106 -11.07 7.67 5.80
N ALA A 107 -12.26 8.03 6.29
CA ALA A 107 -13.37 7.10 6.45
C ALA A 107 -13.73 6.43 5.12
N LEU A 108 -13.90 7.22 4.06
CA LEU A 108 -14.27 6.72 2.74
C LEU A 108 -13.23 5.77 2.14
N LEU A 109 -11.93 6.06 2.30
CA LEU A 109 -10.85 5.23 1.74
C LEU A 109 -10.66 3.91 2.48
N ILE A 110 -10.93 3.87 3.79
CA ILE A 110 -10.96 2.60 4.53
C ILE A 110 -12.08 1.69 3.98
N LEU A 111 -13.23 2.27 3.61
CA LEU A 111 -14.36 1.51 3.06
C LEU A 111 -14.18 1.17 1.57
N CYS A 112 -13.56 2.06 0.79
CA CYS A 112 -13.37 1.93 -0.65
C CYS A 112 -12.03 2.57 -1.09
N PRO A 113 -10.92 1.80 -1.06
CA PRO A 113 -9.59 2.34 -1.32
C PRO A 113 -9.32 2.67 -2.79
N ASP A 114 -10.17 2.22 -3.72
CA ASP A 114 -10.03 2.49 -5.15
C ASP A 114 -10.60 3.85 -5.59
N LEU A 115 -11.18 4.62 -4.67
CA LEU A 115 -11.76 5.90 -5.00
C LEU A 115 -10.68 6.99 -5.19
N LEU A 116 -10.22 7.14 -6.44
CA LEU A 116 -9.17 8.09 -6.81
C LEU A 116 -9.50 9.54 -6.44
N THR A 117 -10.77 9.95 -6.49
CA THR A 117 -11.20 11.30 -6.11
C THR A 117 -10.86 11.60 -4.65
N ALA A 118 -11.05 10.64 -3.74
CA ALA A 118 -10.71 10.81 -2.33
C ALA A 118 -9.21 10.95 -2.13
N TRP A 119 -8.39 10.09 -2.76
CA TRP A 119 -6.93 10.24 -2.75
C TRP A 119 -6.48 11.60 -3.30
N ASN A 120 -7.08 12.07 -4.38
CA ASN A 120 -6.74 13.36 -4.97
C ASN A 120 -7.14 14.54 -4.07
N SER A 121 -8.29 14.48 -3.37
CA SER A 121 -8.65 15.48 -2.36
C SER A 121 -7.58 15.59 -1.27
N ARG A 122 -7.05 14.46 -0.79
CA ARG A 122 -5.96 14.44 0.21
C ARG A 122 -4.68 15.06 -0.34
N LYS A 123 -4.26 14.67 -1.56
CA LYS A 123 -3.08 15.25 -2.23
C LYS A 123 -3.20 16.77 -2.37
N MET A 124 -4.39 17.28 -2.69
CA MET A 124 -4.63 18.72 -2.78
C MET A 124 -4.40 19.40 -1.43
N VAL A 125 -5.06 18.93 -0.36
CA VAL A 125 -4.91 19.49 0.99
C VAL A 125 -3.44 19.48 1.44
N LEU A 126 -2.75 18.35 1.25
CA LEU A 126 -1.35 18.16 1.65
C LEU A 126 -0.36 18.95 0.79
N SER A 127 -0.72 19.30 -0.44
CA SER A 127 0.13 20.13 -1.31
C SER A 127 0.04 21.61 -0.94
N THR A 128 -1.11 22.05 -0.42
CA THR A 128 -1.32 23.43 0.03
C THR A 128 -0.76 23.65 1.44
N ASN A 129 -0.95 22.69 2.35
CA ASN A 129 -0.56 22.81 3.76
C ASN A 129 0.46 21.71 4.10
N PHE A 130 1.72 21.93 3.70
CA PHE A 130 2.78 20.96 3.98
C PHE A 130 2.98 20.79 5.49
N ASN A 131 2.81 19.56 5.98
CA ASN A 131 3.11 19.18 7.34
C ASN A 131 3.68 17.76 7.35
N LEU A 132 4.87 17.61 7.94
CA LEU A 132 5.57 16.33 8.00
C LEU A 132 4.77 15.26 8.77
N SER A 133 4.08 15.64 9.85
CA SER A 133 3.22 14.74 10.61
C SER A 133 2.11 14.18 9.72
N HIS A 134 1.45 15.04 8.96
CA HIS A 134 0.36 14.61 8.08
C HIS A 134 0.84 13.61 7.01
N LEU A 135 2.05 13.79 6.46
CA LEU A 135 2.61 12.82 5.52
C LEU A 135 2.93 11.48 6.19
N LYS A 136 3.38 11.47 7.45
CA LYS A 136 3.53 10.23 8.23
C LYS A 136 2.17 9.56 8.48
N ASP A 137 1.12 10.35 8.73
CA ASP A 137 -0.25 9.84 8.88
C ASP A 137 -0.78 9.24 7.58
N GLU A 138 -0.45 9.80 6.42
CA GLU A 138 -0.77 9.18 5.13
C GLU A 138 -0.08 7.82 4.95
N LEU A 139 1.18 7.68 5.36
CA LEU A 139 1.87 6.39 5.31
C LEU A 139 1.20 5.36 6.23
N ARG A 140 0.69 5.78 7.40
CA ARG A 140 -0.09 4.92 8.30
C ARG A 140 -1.42 4.51 7.66
N LEU A 141 -2.17 5.46 7.08
CA LEU A 141 -3.41 5.16 6.36
C LEU A 141 -3.17 4.17 5.21
N CYS A 142 -2.11 4.36 4.42
CA CYS A 142 -1.76 3.40 3.37
C CYS A 142 -1.40 2.02 3.94
N ALA A 143 -0.66 1.95 5.06
CA ALA A 143 -0.31 0.68 5.68
C ALA A 143 -1.55 -0.04 6.22
N LEU A 144 -2.46 0.70 6.86
CA LEU A 144 -3.76 0.19 7.31
C LEU A 144 -4.56 -0.40 6.14
N ILE A 145 -4.70 0.33 5.03
CA ILE A 145 -5.44 -0.15 3.86
C ILE A 145 -4.77 -1.39 3.24
N LEU A 146 -3.43 -1.40 3.17
CA LEU A 146 -2.68 -2.54 2.64
C LEU A 146 -2.73 -3.78 3.55
N SER A 147 -3.12 -3.64 4.83
CA SER A 147 -3.27 -4.78 5.74
C SER A 147 -4.39 -5.73 5.29
N TYR A 148 -5.52 -5.20 4.83
CA TYR A 148 -6.66 -5.98 4.33
C TYR A 148 -6.77 -5.99 2.79
N SER A 149 -6.16 -5.02 2.09
CA SER A 149 -6.14 -4.94 0.62
C SER A 149 -4.70 -4.85 0.08
N PRO A 150 -3.87 -5.89 0.25
CA PRO A 150 -2.43 -5.84 -0.03
C PRO A 150 -2.08 -5.61 -1.51
N LYS A 151 -3.03 -5.85 -2.41
CA LYS A 151 -2.88 -5.68 -3.86
C LYS A 151 -3.61 -4.43 -4.38
N ASN A 152 -3.92 -3.45 -3.54
CA ASN A 152 -4.58 -2.22 -3.98
C ASN A 152 -3.61 -1.23 -4.67
N GLU A 153 -3.78 -0.97 -5.97
CA GLU A 153 -2.87 -0.09 -6.72
C GLU A 153 -2.98 1.38 -6.33
N SER A 154 -4.20 1.87 -6.09
CA SER A 154 -4.46 3.26 -5.74
C SER A 154 -3.71 3.65 -4.46
N THR A 155 -3.70 2.74 -3.48
CA THR A 155 -2.99 2.89 -2.21
C THR A 155 -1.48 2.85 -2.41
N TRP A 156 -0.94 1.90 -3.18
CA TRP A 156 0.49 1.88 -3.52
C TRP A 156 0.92 3.14 -4.27
N SER A 157 0.09 3.63 -5.19
CA SER A 157 0.33 4.86 -5.95
C SER A 157 0.37 6.10 -5.03
N HIS A 158 -0.60 6.22 -4.11
CA HIS A 158 -0.61 7.29 -3.12
C HIS A 158 0.58 7.21 -2.17
N ARG A 159 0.93 6.01 -1.69
CA ARG A 159 2.11 5.79 -0.85
C ARG A 159 3.40 6.27 -1.53
N ARG A 160 3.61 5.93 -2.80
CA ARG A 160 4.76 6.43 -3.59
C ARG A 160 4.74 7.95 -3.75
N TRP A 161 3.56 8.54 -3.95
CA TRP A 161 3.42 10.00 -3.98
C TRP A 161 3.86 10.65 -2.67
N VAL A 162 3.44 10.10 -1.52
CA VAL A 162 3.84 10.58 -0.18
C VAL A 162 5.37 10.46 0.01
N ILE A 163 5.96 9.31 -0.31
CA ILE A 163 7.41 9.10 -0.19
C ILE A 163 8.18 10.07 -1.08
N LYS A 164 7.71 10.32 -2.31
CA LYS A 164 8.33 11.31 -3.20
C LYS A 164 8.28 12.72 -2.60
N ARG A 165 7.17 13.10 -1.94
CA ARG A 165 7.06 14.38 -1.23
C ARG A 165 8.01 14.46 -0.04
N LEU A 166 8.14 13.37 0.72
CA LEU A 166 9.08 13.27 1.84
C LEU A 166 10.53 13.39 1.37
N ALA A 167 10.91 12.69 0.31
CA ALA A 167 12.26 12.72 -0.26
C ALA A 167 12.70 14.11 -0.73
N GLN A 168 11.75 14.96 -1.14
CA GLN A 168 12.04 16.35 -1.53
C GLN A 168 12.37 17.26 -0.35
N ARG A 169 12.06 16.86 0.89
CA ARG A 169 12.07 17.73 2.07
C ARG A 169 12.88 17.17 3.24
N LEU A 170 13.00 15.86 3.36
CA LEU A 170 13.74 15.18 4.42
C LEU A 170 15.15 14.81 3.98
N GLN A 171 16.08 14.87 4.93
CA GLN A 171 17.44 14.36 4.74
C GLN A 171 17.56 12.85 5.06
N ASP A 172 16.70 12.31 5.95
CA ASP A 172 16.75 10.91 6.37
C ASP A 172 15.83 10.00 5.55
N MET A 173 16.25 9.70 4.33
CA MET A 173 15.65 8.66 3.48
C MET A 173 16.01 7.22 3.90
N PRO A 174 17.22 6.92 4.44
CA PRO A 174 17.57 5.56 4.81
C PRO A 174 16.61 4.89 5.78
N GLU A 175 16.26 5.55 6.90
CA GLU A 175 15.34 4.98 7.90
C GLU A 175 13.95 4.70 7.31
N LEU A 176 13.44 5.63 6.47
CA LEU A 176 12.17 5.45 5.78
C LEU A 176 12.20 4.22 4.86
N ILE A 177 13.27 4.05 4.08
CA ILE A 177 13.41 2.91 3.16
C ILE A 177 13.47 1.58 3.92
N ASP A 178 14.11 1.53 5.08
CA ASP A 178 14.15 0.31 5.89
C ASP A 178 12.76 -0.05 6.42
N LYS A 179 11.97 0.95 6.87
CA LYS A 179 10.56 0.77 7.25
C LYS A 179 9.70 0.30 6.08
N GLU A 180 9.88 0.87 4.89
CA GLU A 180 9.17 0.45 3.68
C GLU A 180 9.52 -0.99 3.27
N SER A 181 10.79 -1.36 3.39
CA SER A 181 11.27 -2.71 3.06
C SER A 181 10.70 -3.76 4.00
N LEU A 182 10.58 -3.42 5.30
CA LEU A 182 9.89 -4.26 6.29
C LEU A 182 8.39 -4.39 6.00
N LEU A 183 7.71 -3.29 5.67
CA LEU A 183 6.30 -3.33 5.29
C LEU A 183 6.06 -4.27 4.10
N VAL A 184 6.84 -4.13 3.03
CA VAL A 184 6.73 -5.00 1.84
C VAL A 184 6.98 -6.45 2.20
N LYS A 185 7.98 -6.74 3.05
CA LYS A 185 8.26 -8.09 3.55
C LYS A 185 7.01 -8.68 4.24
N ASN A 186 6.45 -7.96 5.21
CA ASN A 186 5.28 -8.41 5.97
C ASN A 186 4.05 -8.64 5.05
N ILE A 187 3.86 -7.78 4.05
CA ILE A 187 2.78 -7.95 3.07
C ILE A 187 3.02 -9.18 2.18
N ALA A 188 4.27 -9.41 1.75
CA ALA A 188 4.62 -10.55 0.91
C ALA A 188 4.49 -11.89 1.65
N GLU A 189 4.71 -11.91 2.98
CA GLU A 189 4.49 -13.11 3.82
C GLU A 189 3.00 -13.50 3.85
N LYS A 190 2.10 -12.50 3.94
CA LYS A 190 0.65 -12.71 4.00
C LYS A 190 0.00 -12.87 2.62
N SER A 191 0.60 -12.31 1.57
CA SER A 191 0.03 -12.27 0.22
C SER A 191 1.00 -12.82 -0.82
N LYS A 192 0.81 -14.10 -1.17
CA LYS A 192 1.64 -14.79 -2.16
C LYS A 192 1.64 -14.05 -3.51
N MET A 193 2.81 -14.02 -4.15
CA MET A 193 3.04 -13.44 -5.48
C MET A 193 2.52 -12.00 -5.61
N ASN A 194 2.72 -11.18 -4.58
CA ASN A 194 2.28 -9.78 -4.60
C ASN A 194 3.23 -8.91 -5.42
N TYR A 195 3.03 -8.93 -6.75
CA TYR A 195 3.80 -8.10 -7.69
C TYR A 195 3.77 -6.62 -7.32
N ARG A 196 2.67 -6.08 -6.79
CA ARG A 196 2.56 -4.66 -6.45
C ARG A 196 3.50 -4.26 -5.31
N ALA A 197 3.58 -5.09 -4.27
CA ALA A 197 4.48 -4.87 -3.14
C ALA A 197 5.96 -4.96 -3.59
N TRP A 198 6.32 -5.97 -4.37
CA TRP A 198 7.69 -6.08 -4.91
C TRP A 198 8.03 -4.96 -5.90
N ARG A 199 7.09 -4.55 -6.74
CA ARG A 199 7.26 -3.40 -7.65
C ARG A 199 7.47 -2.10 -6.87
N HIS A 200 6.79 -1.91 -5.74
CA HIS A 200 7.05 -0.79 -4.84
C HIS A 200 8.49 -0.82 -4.30
N ARG A 201 8.98 -2.00 -3.91
CA ARG A 201 10.38 -2.17 -3.48
C ARG A 201 11.39 -1.88 -4.59
N CYS A 202 11.12 -2.31 -5.83
CA CYS A 202 11.91 -1.91 -7.00
C CYS A 202 11.91 -0.38 -7.19
N TRP A 203 10.74 0.26 -7.03
CA TRP A 203 10.59 1.71 -7.18
C TRP A 203 11.39 2.51 -6.13
N LEU A 204 11.68 1.91 -4.97
CA LEU A 204 12.49 2.55 -3.92
C LEU A 204 13.99 2.54 -4.21
N ILE A 205 14.48 1.71 -5.14
CA ILE A 205 15.92 1.54 -5.42
C ILE A 205 16.63 2.88 -5.72
N PRO A 206 16.08 3.81 -6.52
CA PRO A 206 16.74 5.11 -6.76
C PRO A 206 16.93 5.98 -5.52
N TYR A 207 16.22 5.69 -4.42
CA TYR A 207 16.36 6.41 -3.15
C TYR A 207 17.36 5.74 -2.20
N MET A 208 17.83 4.53 -2.51
CA MET A 208 18.73 3.74 -1.66
C MET A 208 20.18 4.22 -1.78
N LYS A 209 20.90 4.19 -0.66
CA LYS A 209 22.36 4.21 -0.68
C LYS A 209 22.90 2.86 -1.14
N ILE A 210 24.11 2.83 -1.71
CA ILE A 210 24.75 1.57 -2.17
C ILE A 210 24.80 0.52 -1.06
N LYS A 211 25.11 0.92 0.18
CA LYS A 211 25.08 0.03 1.35
C LYS A 211 23.70 -0.61 1.55
N GLN A 212 22.62 0.16 1.42
CA GLN A 212 21.26 -0.38 1.52
C GLN A 212 20.93 -1.34 0.38
N VAL A 213 21.42 -1.07 -0.85
CA VAL A 213 21.23 -1.99 -1.98
C VAL A 213 21.91 -3.35 -1.71
N LEU A 214 23.13 -3.35 -1.15
CA LEU A 214 23.83 -4.57 -0.73
C LEU A 214 23.08 -5.30 0.40
N ASP A 215 22.63 -4.56 1.42
CA ASP A 215 21.85 -5.13 2.52
C ASP A 215 20.56 -5.78 2.01
N GLU A 216 19.86 -5.16 1.06
CA GLU A 216 18.64 -5.69 0.43
C GLU A 216 18.91 -6.95 -0.41
N LEU A 217 20.05 -7.03 -1.10
CA LEU A 217 20.48 -8.25 -1.81
C LEU A 217 20.74 -9.41 -0.85
N ASN A 218 21.33 -9.14 0.31
CA ASN A 218 21.56 -10.13 1.36
C ASN A 218 20.25 -10.58 2.02
N LYS A 219 19.36 -9.64 2.37
CA LYS A 219 18.03 -9.96 2.93
C LYS A 219 17.19 -10.77 1.95
N SER A 220 17.19 -10.40 0.67
CA SER A 220 16.40 -11.11 -0.35
C SER A 220 16.96 -12.51 -0.68
N LYS A 221 18.24 -12.79 -0.44
CA LYS A 221 18.79 -14.15 -0.58
C LYS A 221 18.09 -15.13 0.37
N LYS A 222 18.04 -14.76 1.66
CA LYS A 222 17.32 -15.53 2.69
C LYS A 222 15.84 -15.73 2.34
N TRP A 223 15.21 -14.70 1.76
CA TRP A 223 13.82 -14.81 1.30
C TRP A 223 13.67 -15.85 0.19
N THR A 224 14.52 -15.82 -0.84
CA THR A 224 14.44 -16.76 -1.97
C THR A 224 14.74 -18.20 -1.61
N GLU A 225 15.55 -18.44 -0.56
CA GLU A 225 15.80 -19.79 -0.03
C GLU A 225 14.51 -20.42 0.54
N LEU A 226 13.62 -19.60 1.11
CA LEU A 226 12.33 -20.05 1.66
C LEU A 226 11.18 -19.98 0.64
N HIS A 227 11.27 -19.08 -0.35
CA HIS A 227 10.21 -18.77 -1.31
C HIS A 227 10.68 -18.99 -2.76
N VAL A 228 11.05 -20.22 -3.08
CA VAL A 228 11.63 -20.59 -4.39
C VAL A 228 10.75 -20.27 -5.60
N ALA A 229 9.43 -20.18 -5.41
CA ALA A 229 8.45 -19.86 -6.48
C ALA A 229 8.09 -18.37 -6.55
N ASP A 230 8.68 -17.50 -5.72
CA ASP A 230 8.38 -16.07 -5.72
C ASP A 230 9.18 -15.32 -6.80
N ASN A 231 8.72 -15.45 -8.05
CA ASN A 231 9.29 -14.78 -9.22
C ASN A 231 9.39 -13.25 -9.04
N CYS A 232 8.51 -12.65 -8.22
CA CYS A 232 8.55 -11.21 -7.96
C CYS A 232 9.78 -10.81 -7.14
N CYS A 233 10.21 -11.65 -6.18
CA CYS A 233 11.44 -11.45 -5.44
C CYS A 233 12.68 -11.59 -6.33
N PHE A 234 12.71 -12.58 -7.23
CA PHE A 234 13.81 -12.72 -8.20
C PHE A 234 13.92 -11.51 -9.14
N HIS A 235 12.78 -10.97 -9.61
CA HIS A 235 12.76 -9.72 -10.35
C HIS A 235 13.36 -8.56 -9.53
N TYR A 236 12.99 -8.43 -8.26
CA TYR A 236 13.56 -7.41 -7.38
C TYR A 236 15.07 -7.56 -7.20
N ARG A 237 15.56 -8.79 -7.01
CA ARG A 237 17.01 -9.10 -6.94
C ARG A 237 17.72 -8.68 -8.21
N ARG A 238 17.15 -8.97 -9.38
CA ARG A 238 17.69 -8.51 -10.68
C ARG A 238 17.76 -6.97 -10.73
N SER A 239 16.72 -6.26 -10.28
CA SER A 239 16.72 -4.80 -10.23
C SER A 239 17.83 -4.23 -9.34
N LEU A 240 18.08 -4.84 -8.17
CA LEU A 240 19.16 -4.44 -7.27
C LEU A 240 20.54 -4.62 -7.90
N LEU A 241 20.77 -5.74 -8.58
CA LEU A 241 22.04 -6.01 -9.27
C LEU A 241 22.29 -5.01 -10.41
N LEU A 242 21.26 -4.68 -11.19
CA LEU A 242 21.36 -3.65 -12.23
C LEU A 242 21.70 -2.28 -11.65
N ALA A 243 21.13 -1.92 -10.50
CA ALA A 243 21.44 -0.66 -9.83
C ALA A 243 22.88 -0.58 -9.31
N LEU A 244 23.46 -1.70 -8.85
CA LEU A 244 24.88 -1.75 -8.49
C LEU A 244 25.80 -1.59 -9.69
N LEU A 245 25.46 -2.23 -10.82
CA LEU A 245 26.23 -2.11 -12.07
C LEU A 245 26.20 -0.67 -12.60
N ASP A 246 25.04 -0.02 -12.59
CA ASP A 246 24.91 1.38 -12.98
C ASP A 246 25.67 2.32 -12.04
N GLY A 247 25.63 2.06 -10.72
CA GLY A 247 26.45 2.78 -9.75
C GLY A 247 27.95 2.63 -10.00
N ALA A 248 28.39 1.44 -10.42
CA ALA A 248 29.78 1.13 -10.74
C ALA A 248 30.26 1.83 -12.02
N ALA A 249 29.45 1.82 -13.08
CA ALA A 249 29.73 2.54 -14.32
C ALA A 249 29.89 4.05 -14.09
N ASN A 250 29.14 4.60 -13.13
CA ASN A 250 29.18 6.02 -12.77
C ASN A 250 30.26 6.38 -11.73
N GLY A 251 31.18 5.46 -11.39
CA GLY A 251 32.29 5.71 -10.46
C GLY A 251 31.88 5.89 -8.99
N LYS A 252 30.61 5.59 -8.64
CA LYS A 252 30.07 5.75 -7.27
C LYS A 252 30.32 4.55 -6.38
N VAL A 253 30.83 3.45 -6.93
CA VAL A 253 30.96 2.14 -6.26
C VAL A 253 32.44 1.74 -6.19
N SER A 254 32.93 1.42 -4.99
CA SER A 254 34.28 0.89 -4.76
C SER A 254 34.47 -0.50 -5.40
N LEU A 255 35.71 -0.84 -5.79
CA LEU A 255 36.12 -2.14 -6.36
C LEU A 255 35.66 -3.35 -5.51
N THR A 256 35.58 -3.19 -4.19
CA THR A 256 35.10 -4.22 -3.26
C THR A 256 33.62 -4.58 -3.49
N CYS A 257 32.78 -3.58 -3.73
CA CYS A 257 31.34 -3.77 -3.95
C CYS A 257 31.05 -4.36 -5.34
N GLN A 258 31.89 -4.11 -6.34
CA GLN A 258 31.80 -4.78 -7.65
C GLN A 258 32.11 -6.28 -7.53
N SER A 259 33.11 -6.63 -6.71
CA SER A 259 33.50 -8.03 -6.45
C SER A 259 32.40 -8.79 -5.70
N GLU A 260 31.76 -8.16 -4.71
CA GLU A 260 30.60 -8.73 -4.00
C GLU A 260 29.39 -8.92 -4.94
N ALA A 261 29.04 -7.90 -5.74
CA ALA A 261 27.94 -8.00 -6.70
C ALA A 261 28.16 -9.12 -7.72
N HIS A 262 29.40 -9.29 -8.21
CA HIS A 262 29.79 -10.35 -9.12
C HIS A 262 29.72 -11.74 -8.48
N LEU A 263 30.17 -11.87 -7.23
CA LEU A 263 30.05 -13.12 -6.47
C LEU A 263 28.57 -13.48 -6.25
N MET A 264 27.74 -12.50 -5.88
CA MET A 264 26.31 -12.70 -5.70
C MET A 264 25.63 -13.11 -7.01
N TRP A 265 25.98 -12.50 -8.14
CA TRP A 265 25.51 -12.89 -9.48
C TRP A 265 25.86 -14.35 -9.79
N LYS A 266 27.09 -14.79 -9.50
CA LYS A 266 27.53 -16.18 -9.73
C LYS A 266 26.81 -17.20 -8.85
N THR A 267 26.38 -16.80 -7.66
CA THR A 267 25.68 -17.67 -6.70
C THR A 267 24.17 -17.70 -6.85
N LEU A 268 23.58 -16.90 -7.75
CA LEU A 268 22.17 -17.03 -8.07
C LEU A 268 21.91 -18.43 -8.63
N PRO A 269 20.84 -19.12 -8.19
CA PRO A 269 20.40 -20.33 -8.86
C PRO A 269 20.17 -19.96 -10.32
N ARG A 270 21.05 -20.42 -11.21
CA ARG A 270 20.71 -20.42 -12.62
C ARG A 270 19.46 -21.28 -12.70
N GLU A 271 18.35 -20.71 -13.13
CA GLU A 271 17.28 -21.53 -13.70
C GLU A 271 17.99 -22.47 -14.67
N ARG A 272 18.03 -23.77 -14.32
CA ARG A 272 18.42 -24.80 -15.26
C ARG A 272 17.30 -24.85 -16.28
N VAL A 273 17.29 -23.88 -17.20
CA VAL A 273 16.68 -24.08 -18.50
C VAL A 273 17.58 -25.10 -19.16
N VAL A 274 17.29 -26.37 -18.92
CA VAL A 274 17.78 -27.47 -19.74
C VAL A 274 17.10 -27.26 -21.08
N VAL A 275 17.74 -26.50 -21.95
CA VAL A 275 17.47 -26.63 -23.38
C VAL A 275 18.08 -27.97 -23.74
N GLU A 276 17.26 -29.03 -23.75
CA GLU A 276 17.68 -30.26 -24.40
C GLU A 276 18.00 -29.91 -25.87
N PRO A 277 19.19 -30.26 -26.37
CA PRO A 277 19.49 -30.08 -27.78
C PRO A 277 18.63 -31.08 -28.55
N SER A 278 17.49 -30.64 -29.07
CA SER A 278 16.74 -31.44 -30.04
C SER A 278 17.61 -31.57 -31.30
N SER A 279 18.12 -32.78 -31.47
CA SER A 279 18.77 -33.23 -32.70
C SER A 279 17.74 -33.24 -33.83
N VAL A 280 17.64 -32.13 -34.56
CA VAL A 280 16.98 -32.09 -35.86
C VAL A 280 17.98 -31.49 -36.85
N PRO A 281 18.40 -32.22 -37.90
CA PRO A 281 19.35 -31.70 -38.86
C PRO A 281 18.73 -30.57 -39.69
N LEU A 282 19.48 -29.48 -39.81
CA LEU A 282 19.25 -28.40 -40.75
C LEU A 282 19.15 -28.97 -42.18
N THR A 283 17.93 -29.02 -42.72
CA THR A 283 17.74 -29.21 -44.15
C THR A 283 17.53 -27.84 -44.77
N VAL A 284 18.52 -27.38 -45.51
CA VAL A 284 18.44 -26.20 -46.37
C VAL A 284 17.55 -26.55 -47.55
N VAL A 285 16.42 -25.85 -47.71
CA VAL A 285 15.75 -25.69 -49.00
C VAL A 285 15.34 -24.23 -49.14
N GLY A 286 15.93 -23.55 -50.12
CA GLY A 286 15.62 -22.17 -50.46
C GLY A 286 14.43 -22.03 -51.42
N THR A 287 14.15 -20.76 -51.75
CA THR A 287 13.22 -20.24 -52.79
C THR A 287 11.73 -20.55 -52.52
N THR A 288 10.74 -19.66 -52.67
CA THR A 288 10.57 -18.39 -53.41
C THR A 288 9.21 -17.78 -53.02
N LEU A 289 9.09 -16.45 -53.15
CA LEU A 289 7.90 -15.67 -53.60
C LEU A 289 6.52 -15.71 -52.88
N ALA A 290 6.08 -14.48 -52.58
CA ALA A 290 4.78 -13.87 -52.89
C ALA A 290 3.53 -14.11 -52.01
N GLN A 291 3.03 -12.97 -51.50
CA GLN A 291 1.64 -12.50 -51.44
C GLN A 291 0.55 -13.41 -50.84
N LEU A 292 0.05 -13.02 -49.66
CA LEU A 292 -1.31 -12.51 -49.43
C LEU A 292 -1.40 -11.86 -48.04
#